data_AF-A0A8H3X0J1-F1
#
_entry.id   AF-A0A8H3X0J1-F1
#
_cell.length_a   1.000
_cell.length_b   1.000
_cell.length_c   1.000
_cell.angle_alpha   90.00
_cell.angle_beta   90.00
_cell.angle_gamma   90.00
#
_symmetry.space_group_name_H-M   'P 1'
#
loop_
_entity.id
_entity.type
_entity.pdbx_description
1 polymer ?
#
loop_
_entity_poly.entity_id
_entity_poly.type
_entity_poly.pdbx_seq_one_letter_code
_entity_poly.pdbx_strand_id
1 'polypeptide(L)'
;MSFTLIKKILYLLLLLVLTLHIVIAEVKINYQGEHRNYGDHAKIKEHVKNHLKDVEHPPDEISDEDELYYLFSIHDINHDGYLDGHELRGAFTEEFDESDRNVLKLEEIIEMIDHALLEDDMDNDGKISWEEYLLSQTYHEA
;
A
#
# COMPACT_ATOMS: atom_id res chain seq x y z
N MET A 1 28.21 -31.92 -28.40
CA MET A 1 27.09 -31.00 -28.73
C MET A 1 27.52 -30.11 -29.88
N SER A 2 26.75 -30.00 -30.98
CA SER A 2 27.18 -29.24 -32.17
C SER A 2 27.18 -27.72 -31.90
N PHE A 3 28.16 -27.01 -32.47
CA PHE A 3 28.27 -25.54 -32.40
C PHE A 3 26.99 -24.81 -32.88
N THR A 4 26.30 -25.39 -33.86
CA THR A 4 25.00 -24.90 -34.33
C THR A 4 23.87 -25.05 -33.31
N LEU A 5 23.91 -26.08 -32.45
CA LEU A 5 22.92 -26.27 -31.41
C LEU A 5 23.09 -25.24 -30.28
N ILE A 6 24.35 -24.95 -29.91
CA ILE A 6 24.69 -23.95 -28.90
C ILE A 6 24.21 -22.55 -29.33
N LYS A 7 24.43 -22.17 -30.60
CA LYS A 7 23.95 -20.88 -31.13
C LYS A 7 22.42 -20.75 -31.12
N LYS A 8 21.70 -21.83 -31.44
CA LYS A 8 20.23 -21.86 -31.39
C LYS A 8 19.71 -21.68 -29.96
N ILE A 9 20.33 -22.35 -28.99
CA ILE A 9 19.97 -22.20 -27.57
C ILE A 9 20.23 -20.78 -27.10
N LEU A 10 21.38 -20.19 -27.44
CA LEU A 10 21.71 -18.81 -27.06
C LEU A 10 20.73 -17.80 -27.67
N TYR A 11 20.33 -18.00 -28.92
CA TYR A 11 19.33 -17.15 -29.58
C TYR A 11 17.95 -17.27 -28.93
N LEU A 12 17.55 -18.49 -28.54
CA LEU A 12 16.28 -18.72 -27.83
C LEU A 12 16.28 -18.07 -26.45
N LEU A 13 17.40 -18.17 -25.70
CA LEU A 13 17.56 -17.52 -24.40
C LEU A 13 17.53 -15.99 -24.54
N LEU A 14 18.19 -15.44 -25.56
CA LEU A 14 18.14 -14.00 -25.84
C LEU A 14 16.70 -13.54 -26.12
N LEU A 15 15.96 -14.27 -26.96
CA LEU A 15 14.54 -13.97 -27.23
C LEU A 15 13.68 -14.03 -25.97
N LEU A 16 13.88 -15.04 -25.11
CA LEU A 16 13.15 -15.19 -23.86
C LEU A 16 13.42 -14.03 -22.89
N VAL A 17 14.69 -13.62 -22.76
CA VAL A 17 15.06 -12.46 -21.96
C VAL A 17 14.44 -11.18 -22.54
N LEU A 18 14.46 -11.02 -23.86
CA LEU A 18 13.88 -9.84 -24.52
C LEU A 18 12.37 -9.75 -24.31
N THR A 19 11.65 -10.88 -24.41
CA THR A 19 10.21 -10.93 -24.13
C THR A 19 9.90 -10.67 -22.66
N LEU A 20 10.75 -11.14 -21.74
CA LEU A 20 10.58 -10.88 -20.30
C LEU A 20 10.71 -9.38 -19.97
N HIS A 21 11.67 -8.69 -20.60
CA HIS A 21 11.84 -7.24 -20.42
C HIS A 21 10.67 -6.43 -20.97
N ILE A 22 10.04 -6.87 -22.07
CA ILE A 22 8.86 -6.20 -22.63
C ILE A 22 7.68 -6.31 -21.67
N VAL A 23 7.44 -7.49 -21.10
CA VAL A 23 6.35 -7.72 -20.13
C VAL A 23 6.53 -6.88 -18.86
N ILE A 24 7.74 -6.81 -18.31
CA ILE A 24 8.01 -5.98 -17.11
C ILE A 24 7.80 -4.49 -17.40
N ALA A 25 8.11 -4.02 -18.60
CA ALA A 25 7.94 -2.61 -18.97
C ALA A 25 6.46 -2.17 -19.08
N GLU A 26 5.53 -3.11 -19.27
CA GLU A 26 4.08 -2.85 -19.31
C GLU A 26 3.45 -2.79 -17.90
N VAL A 27 4.09 -3.38 -16.88
CA VAL A 27 3.66 -3.28 -15.47
C VAL A 27 4.18 -1.98 -14.85
N LYS A 28 3.92 -0.85 -15.51
CA LYS A 28 4.13 0.47 -14.90
C LYS A 28 2.80 0.93 -14.34
N ILE A 29 2.65 0.85 -13.03
CA ILE A 29 1.53 1.49 -12.32
C ILE A 29 1.63 2.99 -12.59
N ASN A 30 0.57 3.58 -13.16
CA ASN A 30 0.50 5.00 -13.48
C ASN A 30 -0.41 5.71 -12.49
N TYR A 31 -0.05 5.63 -11.21
CA TYR A 31 -0.75 6.35 -10.15
C TYR A 31 -0.33 7.84 -10.19
N GLN A 32 -1.31 8.75 -10.22
CA GLN A 32 -1.10 10.21 -10.27
C GLN A 32 -1.59 10.93 -9.00
N GLY A 33 -1.85 10.19 -7.92
CA GLY A 33 -2.28 10.77 -6.64
C GLY A 33 -1.16 11.51 -5.90
N GLU A 34 -1.52 12.29 -4.88
CA GLU A 34 -0.53 12.93 -4.02
C GLU A 34 0.36 11.88 -3.32
N HIS A 35 1.63 12.24 -3.09
CA HIS A 35 2.70 11.35 -2.63
C HIS A 35 2.59 10.88 -1.16
N ARG A 36 1.41 10.45 -0.71
CA ARG A 36 1.22 9.85 0.61
C ARG A 36 0.24 8.68 0.48
N ASN A 37 0.71 7.47 0.77
CA ASN A 37 -0.11 6.26 0.63
C ASN A 37 -1.32 6.23 1.58
N TYR A 38 -1.29 6.97 2.70
CA TYR A 38 -2.28 6.88 3.78
C TYR A 38 -2.97 8.20 4.11
N GLY A 39 -2.91 9.20 3.22
CA GLY A 39 -3.61 10.48 3.40
C GLY A 39 -2.84 11.53 4.22
N ASP A 40 -3.54 12.56 4.69
CA ASP A 40 -2.95 13.70 5.39
C ASP A 40 -3.03 13.53 6.92
N HIS A 41 -1.91 13.74 7.61
CA HIS A 41 -1.79 13.65 9.07
C HIS A 41 -2.85 14.46 9.83
N ALA A 42 -3.24 15.63 9.31
CA ALA A 42 -4.27 16.45 9.94
C ALA A 42 -5.66 15.79 9.94
N LYS A 43 -6.00 15.07 8.85
CA LYS A 43 -7.26 14.32 8.74
C LYS A 43 -7.20 13.03 9.54
N ILE A 44 -6.05 12.35 9.53
CA ILE A 44 -5.77 11.17 10.36
C ILE A 44 -6.06 11.47 11.84
N LYS A 45 -5.61 12.62 12.36
CA LYS A 45 -5.86 13.02 13.75
C LYS A 45 -7.34 13.20 14.07
N GLU A 46 -8.12 13.67 13.12
CA GLU A 46 -9.58 13.79 13.27
C GLU A 46 -10.24 12.40 13.23
N HIS A 47 -9.80 11.54 12.31
CA HIS A 47 -10.28 10.16 12.17
C HIS A 47 -10.03 9.34 13.45
N VAL A 48 -8.81 9.37 14.00
CA VAL A 48 -8.46 8.70 15.26
C VAL A 48 -9.33 9.21 16.41
N LYS A 49 -9.50 10.54 16.53
CA LYS A 49 -10.38 11.13 17.55
C LYS A 49 -11.83 10.73 17.40
N ASN A 50 -12.33 10.55 16.18
CA ASN A 50 -13.69 10.10 15.94
C ASN A 50 -13.87 8.65 16.38
N HIS A 51 -12.94 7.77 15.99
CA HIS A 51 -13.00 6.34 16.34
C HIS A 51 -12.88 6.12 17.87
N LEU A 52 -12.03 6.90 18.54
CA LEU A 52 -11.87 6.83 20.00
C LEU A 52 -13.12 7.21 20.79
N LYS A 53 -14.08 7.95 20.20
CA LYS A 53 -15.36 8.27 20.87
C LYS A 53 -16.22 7.03 21.08
N ASP A 54 -16.04 6.01 20.24
CA ASP A 54 -16.79 4.76 20.29
C ASP A 54 -16.10 3.69 21.14
N VAL A 55 -14.89 3.96 21.64
CA VAL A 55 -14.14 3.09 22.56
C VAL A 55 -14.63 3.33 23.99
N GLU A 56 -14.91 2.24 24.73
CA GLU A 56 -15.46 2.30 26.09
C GLU A 56 -14.52 2.97 27.11
N HIS A 57 -13.20 2.91 26.85
CA HIS A 57 -12.14 3.47 27.70
C HIS A 57 -11.03 4.11 26.84
N PRO A 58 -11.26 5.31 26.28
CA PRO A 58 -10.24 5.99 25.49
C PRO A 58 -9.08 6.47 26.37
N PRO A 59 -7.85 6.53 25.86
CA PRO A 59 -6.72 7.15 26.57
C PRO A 59 -6.94 8.66 26.78
N ASP A 60 -6.51 9.20 27.92
CA ASP A 60 -6.60 10.64 28.23
C ASP A 60 -5.64 11.49 27.36
N GLU A 61 -4.48 10.93 27.03
CA GLU A 61 -3.47 11.50 26.14
C GLU A 61 -2.95 10.41 25.22
N ILE A 62 -2.77 10.75 23.93
CA ILE A 62 -2.27 9.86 22.88
C ILE A 62 -1.07 10.54 22.28
N SER A 63 0.10 9.89 22.31
CA SER A 63 1.29 10.40 21.65
C SER A 63 1.16 10.28 20.13
N ASP A 64 1.99 10.99 19.36
CA ASP A 64 1.96 10.87 17.89
C ASP A 64 2.31 9.44 17.43
N GLU A 65 3.15 8.71 18.18
CA GLU A 65 3.46 7.30 17.93
C GLU A 65 2.26 6.39 18.22
N ASP A 66 1.53 6.65 19.31
CA ASP A 66 0.30 5.93 19.62
C ASP A 66 -0.80 6.19 18.58
N GLU A 67 -0.86 7.40 18.01
CA GLU A 67 -1.82 7.77 16.96
C GLU A 67 -1.56 6.97 15.68
N LEU A 68 -0.29 6.82 15.31
CA LEU A 68 0.09 6.04 14.13
C LEU A 68 -0.16 4.55 14.31
N TYR A 69 0.22 4.01 15.47
CA TYR A 69 -0.07 2.62 15.81
C TYR A 69 -1.58 2.35 15.83
N TYR A 70 -2.35 3.29 16.37
CA TYR A 70 -3.80 3.19 16.39
C TYR A 70 -4.37 3.14 14.96
N LEU A 71 -3.91 4.02 14.06
CA LEU A 71 -4.35 4.04 12.66
C LEU A 71 -4.07 2.72 11.93
N PHE A 72 -2.92 2.10 12.20
CA PHE A 72 -2.62 0.76 11.71
C PHE A 72 -3.61 -0.26 12.30
N SER A 73 -3.77 -0.26 13.61
CA SER A 73 -4.55 -1.27 14.33
C SER A 73 -6.06 -1.28 14.02
N ILE A 74 -6.65 -0.12 13.71
CA ILE A 74 -8.09 -0.05 13.38
C ILE A 74 -8.40 -0.66 12.00
N HIS A 75 -7.40 -0.69 11.11
CA HIS A 75 -7.54 -1.26 9.77
C HIS A 75 -7.08 -2.72 9.69
N ASP A 76 -6.24 -3.17 10.62
CA ASP A 76 -5.94 -4.60 10.85
C ASP A 76 -7.15 -5.28 11.52
N ILE A 77 -8.20 -5.53 10.71
CA ILE A 77 -9.49 -6.08 11.14
C ILE A 77 -9.32 -7.48 11.72
N ASN A 78 -8.38 -8.25 11.17
CA ASN A 78 -8.18 -9.64 11.53
C ASN A 78 -7.17 -9.82 12.68
N HIS A 79 -6.47 -8.76 13.05
CA HIS A 79 -5.48 -8.67 14.13
C HIS A 79 -4.28 -9.62 13.94
N ASP A 80 -3.83 -9.81 12.69
CA ASP A 80 -2.63 -10.59 12.40
C ASP A 80 -1.35 -9.76 12.41
N GLY A 81 -1.45 -8.44 12.59
CA GLY A 81 -0.33 -7.51 12.61
C GLY A 81 0.13 -7.07 11.22
N TYR A 82 -0.73 -7.23 10.21
CA TYR A 82 -0.46 -6.85 8.83
C TYR A 82 -1.66 -6.11 8.24
N LEU A 83 -1.42 -5.29 7.21
CA LEU A 83 -2.47 -4.74 6.37
C LEU A 83 -2.43 -5.43 5.01
N ASP A 84 -3.47 -6.22 4.72
CA ASP A 84 -3.65 -6.83 3.41
C ASP A 84 -4.44 -5.93 2.44
N GLY A 85 -4.51 -6.30 1.16
CA GLY A 85 -5.24 -5.51 0.16
C GLY A 85 -6.73 -5.31 0.44
N HIS A 86 -7.39 -6.21 1.20
CA HIS A 86 -8.78 -6.02 1.61
C HIS A 86 -8.92 -4.99 2.72
N GLU A 87 -7.99 -4.99 3.66
CA GLU A 87 -7.90 -4.02 4.76
C GLU A 87 -7.57 -2.63 4.22
N LEU A 88 -6.57 -2.52 3.33
CA LEU A 88 -6.22 -1.28 2.62
C LEU A 88 -7.40 -0.74 1.80
N ARG A 89 -8.17 -1.60 1.13
CA ARG A 89 -9.41 -1.19 0.43
C ARG A 89 -10.42 -0.57 1.39
N GLY A 90 -10.59 -1.16 2.57
CA GLY A 90 -11.47 -0.63 3.61
C GLY A 90 -11.02 0.75 4.05
N ALA A 91 -9.74 0.87 4.40
CA ALA A 91 -9.11 2.11 4.84
C ALA A 91 -9.28 3.25 3.83
N PHE A 92 -8.97 3.01 2.56
CA PHE A 92 -9.13 4.03 1.52
C PHE A 92 -10.59 4.39 1.31
N THR A 93 -11.50 3.41 1.29
CA THR A 93 -12.93 3.73 1.13
C THR A 93 -13.44 4.64 2.24
N GLU A 94 -13.04 4.39 3.48
CA GLU A 94 -13.46 5.18 4.66
C GLU A 94 -12.90 6.61 4.64
N GLU A 95 -11.63 6.80 4.28
CA GLU A 95 -10.98 8.12 4.21
C GLU A 95 -11.63 9.05 3.15
N PHE A 96 -12.16 8.50 2.05
CA PHE A 96 -12.74 9.30 0.96
C PHE A 96 -14.26 9.49 1.03
N ASP A 97 -14.99 8.80 1.93
CA ASP A 97 -16.46 8.85 1.97
C ASP A 97 -17.01 10.06 2.75
N GLU A 98 -16.19 10.78 3.53
CA GLU A 98 -16.72 11.78 4.48
C GLU A 98 -17.05 13.17 3.91
N SER A 99 -16.51 13.60 2.75
CA SER A 99 -16.70 15.00 2.33
C SER A 99 -17.07 15.30 0.88
N ASP A 100 -17.03 14.35 -0.07
CA ASP A 100 -17.39 14.69 -1.45
C ASP A 100 -18.01 13.53 -2.22
N ARG A 101 -19.01 13.87 -3.04
CA ARG A 101 -19.78 12.94 -3.90
C ARG A 101 -18.98 12.37 -5.07
N ASN A 102 -17.70 12.13 -4.89
CA ASN A 102 -16.87 11.34 -5.79
C ASN A 102 -16.54 10.04 -5.07
N VAL A 103 -17.50 9.11 -5.07
CA VAL A 103 -17.20 7.70 -4.81
C VAL A 103 -16.07 7.33 -5.77
N LEU A 104 -14.87 7.15 -5.24
CA LEU A 104 -13.74 6.67 -6.02
C LEU A 104 -14.20 5.40 -6.73
N LYS A 105 -13.86 5.28 -8.00
CA LYS A 105 -14.17 4.06 -8.72
C LYS A 105 -13.35 2.93 -8.12
N LEU A 106 -13.90 1.71 -8.18
CA LEU A 106 -13.20 0.53 -7.70
C LEU A 106 -11.80 0.40 -8.35
N GLU A 107 -11.69 0.78 -9.62
CA GLU A 107 -10.41 0.78 -10.35
C GLU A 107 -9.39 1.75 -9.73
N GLU A 108 -9.82 2.93 -9.29
CA GLU A 108 -8.93 3.92 -8.65
C GLU A 108 -8.45 3.41 -7.28
N ILE A 109 -9.34 2.78 -6.51
CA ILE A 109 -8.99 2.17 -5.22
C ILE A 109 -8.00 1.01 -5.42
N ILE A 110 -8.17 0.19 -6.46
CA ILE A 110 -7.23 -0.88 -6.79
C ILE A 110 -5.86 -0.29 -7.15
N GLU A 111 -5.81 0.77 -7.96
CA GLU A 111 -4.54 1.44 -8.29
C GLU A 111 -3.83 2.01 -7.06
N MET A 112 -4.58 2.51 -6.07
CA MET A 112 -4.02 2.96 -4.79
C MET A 112 -3.45 1.81 -3.96
N ILE A 113 -4.16 0.68 -3.89
CA ILE A 113 -3.69 -0.51 -3.16
C ILE A 113 -2.43 -1.06 -3.82
N ASP A 114 -2.44 -1.21 -5.14
CA ASP A 114 -1.28 -1.71 -5.87
C ASP A 114 -0.07 -0.77 -5.70
N HIS A 115 -0.29 0.55 -5.64
CA HIS A 115 0.75 1.53 -5.36
C HIS A 115 1.32 1.39 -3.94
N ALA A 116 0.47 1.32 -2.93
CA ALA A 116 0.89 1.18 -1.53
C ALA A 116 1.69 -0.10 -1.32
N LEU A 117 1.22 -1.23 -1.84
CA LEU A 117 1.96 -2.49 -1.79
C LEU A 117 3.29 -2.39 -2.55
N LEU A 118 3.30 -1.79 -3.75
CA LEU A 118 4.55 -1.67 -4.52
C LEU A 118 5.63 -0.85 -3.78
N GLU A 119 5.24 0.16 -3.02
CA GLU A 119 6.18 1.03 -2.30
C GLU A 119 6.57 0.49 -0.91
N ASP A 120 5.61 -0.05 -0.17
CA ASP A 120 5.77 -0.32 1.26
C ASP A 120 5.99 -1.82 1.58
N ASP A 121 5.53 -2.76 0.74
CA ASP A 121 5.78 -4.20 0.90
C ASP A 121 7.21 -4.55 0.46
N MET A 122 8.15 -4.43 1.40
CA MET A 122 9.58 -4.55 1.14
C MET A 122 10.01 -5.99 0.94
N ASP A 123 9.34 -6.93 1.60
CA ASP A 123 9.67 -8.36 1.51
C ASP A 123 8.83 -9.14 0.49
N ASN A 124 7.84 -8.48 -0.13
CA ASN A 124 6.94 -8.96 -1.18
C ASN A 124 6.06 -10.14 -0.72
N ASP A 125 5.59 -10.13 0.52
CA ASP A 125 4.67 -11.13 1.04
C ASP A 125 3.18 -10.85 0.71
N GLY A 126 2.91 -9.68 0.11
CA GLY A 126 1.59 -9.22 -0.31
C GLY A 126 0.81 -8.49 0.79
N LYS A 127 1.48 -8.11 1.88
CA LYS A 127 0.92 -7.36 3.01
C LYS A 127 1.93 -6.30 3.49
N ILE A 128 1.45 -5.42 4.36
CA ILE A 128 2.28 -4.36 4.95
C ILE A 128 2.36 -4.61 6.45
N SER A 129 3.55 -4.93 6.95
CA SER A 129 3.82 -5.06 8.38
C SER A 129 3.83 -3.69 9.08
N TRP A 130 3.75 -3.69 10.42
CA TRP A 130 3.90 -2.47 11.21
C TRP A 130 5.24 -1.76 10.94
N GLU A 131 6.32 -2.52 10.82
CA GLU A 131 7.65 -1.98 10.57
C GLU A 131 7.75 -1.29 9.20
N GLU A 132 7.18 -1.90 8.16
CA GLU A 132 7.10 -1.34 6.80
C GLU A 132 6.24 -0.08 6.77
N TYR A 133 5.08 -0.14 7.42
CA TYR A 133 4.18 0.99 7.55
C TYR A 133 4.85 2.20 8.23
N LEU A 134 5.55 1.97 9.34
CA LEU A 134 6.28 3.02 10.07
C LEU A 134 7.40 3.63 9.22
N LEU A 135 8.14 2.79 8.49
CA LEU A 135 9.17 3.25 7.57
C LEU A 135 8.58 4.16 6.49
N SER A 136 7.44 3.78 5.90
CA SER A 136 6.72 4.57 4.89
C SER A 136 6.41 5.98 5.39
N GLN A 137 5.85 6.12 6.61
CA GLN A 137 5.57 7.45 7.18
C GLN A 137 6.81 8.31 7.35
N THR A 138 7.92 7.71 7.79
CA THR A 138 9.14 8.44 8.12
C THR A 138 9.78 9.08 6.89
N TYR A 139 9.68 8.47 5.71
CA TYR A 139 10.24 9.04 4.48
C TYR A 139 9.36 10.13 3.84
N HIS A 140 8.05 10.15 4.12
CA HIS A 140 7.13 11.15 3.59
C HIS A 140 7.05 12.44 4.43
N GLU A 141 7.64 12.45 5.63
CA GLU A 141 7.80 13.63 6.48
C GLU A 141 9.06 14.46 6.21
N ALA A 142 10.02 13.92 5.44
CA ALA A 142 11.34 14.54 5.15
C ALA A 142 11.35 15.43 3.90
#